data_AF-A0A524JMW3-F1
#
_entry.id   AF-A0A524JMW3-F1
#
_cell.length_a   1.000
_cell.length_b   1.000
_cell.length_c   1.000
_cell.angle_alpha   90.00
_cell.angle_beta   90.00
_cell.angle_gamma   90.00
#
_symmetry.space_group_name_H-M   'P 1'
#
loop_
_entity.id
_entity.type
_entity.pdbx_description
1 polymer ?
#
loop_
_entity_poly.entity_id
_entity_poly.type
_entity_poly.pdbx_seq_one_letter_code
_entity_poly.pdbx_strand_id
1 'polypeptide(L)'
;NQNKTQYLAINLYQSATEDNSYVADVEYPLIKRPEMPDVLGSYFDLKKDKPNIVFIMVEGLGRDFVGEGAEYGGFTPFLDSLTTKSLYWENCLSTTGRTFGVLPGLYGSLPFGKSGFMELDKYPNKLTLFGILKNNGYHTSFYQGTNSTFDNVDRFLQSEDIDFVLDKSGFGSKYELQAEDAAGSTWGYPDKELFKKSMSLPRAETQPRMEVYMTISTHEPFIPPTPEYYEKKVEKFISQGDYTGQKRKVI
;
A
#
# COMPACT_ATOMS: atom_id res chain seq x y z
N ASN A 1 -32.12 -0.35 9.29
CA ASN A 1 -31.95 0.04 10.71
C ASN A 1 -31.91 -1.17 11.61
N GLN A 2 -30.83 -1.94 11.59
CA GLN A 2 -30.58 -2.93 12.65
C GLN A 2 -30.06 -2.16 13.87
N ASN A 3 -30.79 -2.26 14.98
CA ASN A 3 -30.47 -1.58 16.23
C ASN A 3 -29.16 -2.15 16.80
N LYS A 4 -28.22 -1.30 17.23
CA LYS A 4 -26.96 -1.69 17.89
C LYS A 4 -27.17 -2.71 19.02
N THR A 5 -28.32 -2.66 19.70
CA THR A 5 -28.73 -3.61 20.74
C THR A 5 -28.99 -5.02 20.18
N GLN A 6 -29.57 -5.16 18.99
CA GLN A 6 -29.74 -6.47 18.34
C GLN A 6 -28.40 -7.08 17.94
N TYR A 7 -27.48 -6.26 17.44
CA TYR A 7 -26.14 -6.72 17.07
C TYR A 7 -25.36 -7.22 18.30
N LEU A 8 -25.45 -6.49 19.42
CA LEU A 8 -24.87 -6.90 20.69
C LEU A 8 -25.49 -8.21 21.21
N ALA A 9 -26.82 -8.34 21.16
CA ALA A 9 -27.53 -9.54 21.61
C ALA A 9 -27.17 -10.78 20.78
N ILE A 10 -27.07 -10.63 19.45
CA ILE A 10 -26.67 -11.72 18.55
C ILE A 10 -25.22 -12.12 18.79
N ASN A 11 -24.30 -11.15 18.94
CA ASN A 11 -22.89 -11.46 19.26
C ASN A 11 -22.75 -12.15 20.62
N LEU A 12 -23.45 -11.68 21.66
CA LEU A 12 -23.43 -12.32 22.97
C LEU A 12 -23.98 -13.74 22.92
N TYR A 13 -25.07 -13.97 22.17
CA TYR A 13 -25.63 -15.29 21.98
C TYR A 13 -24.66 -16.21 21.23
N GLN A 14 -24.07 -15.74 20.13
CA GLN A 14 -23.10 -16.51 19.34
C GLN A 14 -21.84 -16.85 20.15
N SER A 15 -21.25 -15.87 20.85
CA SER A 15 -20.09 -16.13 21.72
C SER A 15 -20.42 -17.03 22.91
N ALA A 16 -21.65 -17.04 23.41
CA ALA A 16 -22.07 -17.90 24.51
C ALA A 16 -22.47 -19.33 24.06
N THR A 17 -22.77 -19.52 22.77
CA THR A 17 -23.23 -20.81 22.22
C THR A 17 -22.23 -21.48 21.29
N GLU A 18 -21.22 -20.75 20.82
CA GLU A 18 -20.03 -21.35 20.20
C GLU A 18 -19.30 -22.16 21.25
N ASP A 19 -19.25 -23.49 21.04
CA ASP A 19 -18.44 -24.39 21.83
C ASP A 19 -16.95 -24.15 21.51
N ASN A 20 -16.41 -23.13 22.18
CA ASN A 20 -14.98 -22.82 22.20
C ASN A 20 -14.29 -23.51 23.38
N SER A 21 -14.84 -24.62 23.89
CA SER A 21 -14.22 -25.36 24.98
C SER A 21 -12.88 -25.94 24.53
N TYR A 22 -11.82 -25.22 24.88
CA TYR A 22 -10.46 -25.66 24.68
C TYR A 22 -10.11 -26.66 25.79
N VAL A 23 -10.37 -27.95 25.53
CA VAL A 23 -10.01 -29.04 26.45
C VAL A 23 -8.54 -29.41 26.22
N ALA A 24 -7.63 -28.56 26.71
CA ALA A 24 -6.23 -28.94 26.86
C ALA A 24 -5.71 -28.49 28.21
N ASP A 25 -4.90 -29.34 28.84
CA ASP A 25 -4.29 -29.08 30.15
C ASP A 25 -3.25 -27.94 30.13
N VAL A 26 -2.89 -27.45 28.94
CA VAL A 26 -1.88 -26.42 28.71
C VAL A 26 -2.52 -25.29 27.92
N GLU A 27 -2.54 -24.09 28.49
CA GLU A 27 -3.01 -22.88 27.80
C GLU A 27 -2.05 -22.56 26.64
N TYR A 28 -2.53 -22.66 25.39
CA TYR A 28 -1.78 -22.37 24.16
C TYR A 28 -0.50 -23.20 23.91
N PRO A 29 -0.58 -24.54 23.78
CA PRO A 29 0.58 -25.43 23.63
C PRO A 29 1.32 -25.26 22.30
N LEU A 30 0.70 -24.55 21.33
CA LEU A 30 1.31 -24.19 20.06
C LEU A 30 1.99 -22.81 20.08
N ILE A 31 1.78 -22.01 21.13
CA ILE A 31 2.53 -20.76 21.33
C ILE A 31 3.92 -21.14 21.81
N LYS A 32 4.82 -21.32 20.85
CA LYS A 32 6.25 -21.24 21.11
C LYS A 32 6.60 -19.76 21.14
N ARG A 33 7.18 -19.25 22.24
CA ARG A 33 7.85 -17.95 22.21
C ARG A 33 9.06 -18.13 21.30
N PRO A 34 9.07 -17.59 20.08
CA PRO A 34 10.23 -17.75 19.25
C PRO A 34 11.30 -16.84 19.86
N GLU A 35 12.42 -17.42 20.30
CA GLU A 35 13.65 -16.65 20.50
C GLU A 35 14.14 -16.23 19.11
N MET A 36 13.48 -15.23 18.52
CA MET A 36 13.93 -14.65 17.26
C MET A 36 15.07 -13.71 17.59
N PRO A 37 16.28 -13.94 17.06
CA PRO A 37 17.34 -12.97 17.19
C PRO A 37 16.90 -11.66 16.55
N ASP A 38 17.21 -10.55 17.20
CA ASP A 38 16.97 -9.22 16.63
C ASP A 38 17.97 -8.97 15.50
N VAL A 39 17.54 -9.27 14.27
CA VAL A 39 18.36 -9.10 13.07
C VAL A 39 18.20 -7.72 12.42
N LEU A 40 17.22 -6.92 12.85
CA LEU A 40 16.91 -5.63 12.23
C LEU A 40 17.14 -4.43 13.16
N GLY A 41 17.10 -4.60 14.47
CA GLY A 41 17.11 -3.51 15.44
C GLY A 41 18.34 -2.60 15.34
N SER A 42 19.51 -3.16 14.98
CA SER A 42 20.73 -2.37 14.76
C SER A 42 20.64 -1.39 13.59
N TYR A 43 19.71 -1.59 12.66
CA TYR A 43 19.45 -0.68 11.53
C TYR A 43 18.48 0.44 11.87
N PHE A 44 17.82 0.39 13.03
CA PHE A 44 16.85 1.39 13.46
C PHE A 44 17.42 2.25 14.59
N ASP A 45 17.49 3.56 14.35
CA ASP A 45 17.80 4.55 15.38
C ASP A 45 16.52 4.91 16.17
N LEU A 46 16.12 4.02 17.07
CA LEU A 46 14.90 4.16 17.86
C LEU A 46 15.03 5.34 18.85
N LYS A 47 14.21 6.38 18.64
CA LYS A 47 14.12 7.54 19.53
C LYS A 47 12.97 7.40 20.54
N LYS A 48 12.96 8.27 21.54
CA LYS A 48 11.84 8.40 22.50
C LYS A 48 10.55 8.82 21.80
N ASP A 49 10.67 9.70 20.81
CA ASP A 49 9.54 10.16 20.02
C ASP A 49 9.17 9.13 18.95
N LYS A 50 7.87 8.91 18.79
CA LYS A 50 7.33 7.99 17.78
C LYS A 50 7.59 8.55 16.38
N PRO A 51 8.20 7.79 15.46
CA PRO A 51 8.44 8.26 14.09
C PRO A 51 7.13 8.36 13.31
N ASN A 52 7.15 9.11 12.21
CA ASN A 52 6.13 8.94 11.17
C ASN A 52 6.50 7.73 10.31
N ILE A 53 5.50 6.94 9.93
CA ILE A 53 5.66 5.76 9.10
C ILE A 53 4.94 6.02 7.78
N VAL A 54 5.69 5.95 6.68
CA VAL A 54 5.16 6.23 5.34
C VAL A 54 5.34 5.00 4.47
N PHE A 55 4.24 4.51 3.90
CA PHE A 55 4.23 3.43 2.93
C PHE A 55 3.95 4.01 1.55
N ILE A 56 4.77 3.66 0.57
CA ILE A 56 4.55 3.99 -0.83
C ILE A 56 4.44 2.68 -1.60
N MET A 57 3.23 2.33 -1.99
CA MET A 57 2.95 1.19 -2.85
C MET A 57 3.06 1.66 -4.30
N VAL A 58 4.05 1.12 -5.01
CA VAL A 58 4.30 1.47 -6.41
C VAL A 58 3.64 0.45 -7.32
N GLU A 59 2.56 0.86 -7.98
CA GLU A 59 1.80 0.05 -8.93
C GLU A 59 2.69 -0.52 -10.05
N GLY A 60 2.49 -1.78 -10.41
CA GLY A 60 3.20 -2.43 -11.52
C GLY A 60 4.73 -2.51 -11.41
N LEU A 61 5.34 -2.14 -10.29
CA LEU A 61 6.80 -2.11 -10.15
C LEU A 61 7.35 -3.45 -9.66
N GLY A 62 8.01 -4.18 -10.58
CA GLY A 62 8.76 -5.40 -10.28
C GLY A 62 10.26 -5.14 -10.07
N ARG A 63 10.95 -6.16 -9.53
CA ARG A 63 12.41 -6.20 -9.37
C ARG A 63 13.17 -6.05 -10.69
N ASP A 64 12.52 -6.38 -11.80
CA ASP A 64 13.08 -6.26 -13.15
C ASP A 64 13.48 -4.83 -13.52
N PHE A 65 13.02 -3.80 -12.78
CA PHE A 65 13.31 -2.39 -13.07
C PHE A 65 14.20 -1.67 -12.04
N VAL A 66 14.48 -2.30 -10.89
CA VAL A 66 15.11 -1.62 -9.73
C VAL A 66 16.28 -2.43 -9.18
N GLY A 67 17.40 -1.76 -8.94
CA GLY A 67 18.57 -2.31 -8.27
C GLY A 67 19.56 -3.00 -9.21
N GLU A 68 20.75 -3.26 -8.67
CA GLU A 68 21.85 -3.89 -9.40
C GLU A 68 21.44 -5.25 -9.99
N GLY A 69 21.67 -5.49 -11.29
CA GLY A 69 21.27 -6.75 -11.94
C GLY A 69 19.79 -6.87 -12.32
N ALA A 70 19.02 -5.77 -12.28
CA ALA A 70 17.68 -5.71 -12.88
C ALA A 70 17.73 -5.95 -14.41
N GLU A 71 16.79 -6.74 -14.96
CA GLU A 71 16.71 -7.02 -16.40
C GLU A 71 16.54 -5.74 -17.24
N TYR A 72 15.72 -4.82 -16.75
CA TYR A 72 15.43 -3.50 -17.30
C TYR A 72 15.96 -2.40 -16.37
N GLY A 73 17.19 -2.54 -15.89
CA GLY A 73 17.83 -1.53 -15.03
C GLY A 73 17.99 -0.16 -15.71
N GLY A 74 18.05 0.90 -14.89
CA GLY A 74 18.31 2.27 -15.35
C GLY A 74 17.06 3.12 -15.63
N PHE A 75 15.86 2.55 -15.60
CA PHE A 75 14.61 3.32 -15.73
C PHE A 75 14.11 3.90 -14.41
N THR A 76 14.71 3.54 -13.27
CA THR A 76 14.32 4.01 -11.94
C THR A 76 15.49 4.62 -11.14
N PRO A 77 16.26 5.57 -11.71
CA PRO A 77 17.54 6.01 -11.15
C PRO A 77 17.46 6.53 -9.70
N PHE A 78 16.32 7.10 -9.30
CA PHE A 78 16.11 7.50 -7.92
C PHE A 78 15.93 6.29 -6.98
N LEU A 79 15.12 5.30 -7.35
CA LEU A 79 14.94 4.07 -6.59
C LEU A 79 16.24 3.25 -6.55
N ASP A 80 16.96 3.16 -7.66
CA ASP A 80 18.30 2.55 -7.72
C ASP A 80 19.22 3.19 -6.67
N SER A 81 19.21 4.52 -6.55
CA SER A 81 20.02 5.22 -5.56
C SER A 81 19.62 4.90 -4.11
N LEU A 82 18.35 4.59 -3.86
CA LEU A 82 17.86 4.22 -2.54
C LEU A 82 18.31 2.83 -2.13
N THR A 83 18.43 1.88 -3.06
CA THR A 83 18.87 0.50 -2.75
C THR A 83 20.23 0.45 -2.05
N THR A 84 21.10 1.44 -2.31
CA THR A 84 22.44 1.57 -1.69
C THR A 84 22.45 2.31 -0.35
N LYS A 85 21.31 2.89 0.05
CA LYS A 85 21.17 3.76 1.24
C LYS A 85 20.10 3.27 2.21
N SER A 86 19.43 2.17 1.91
CA SER A 86 18.35 1.60 2.70
C SER A 86 18.56 0.10 2.89
N LEU A 87 17.74 -0.48 3.76
CA LEU A 87 17.51 -1.91 3.71
C LEU A 87 16.79 -2.24 2.40
N TYR A 88 17.33 -3.21 1.66
CA TYR A 88 16.83 -3.63 0.37
C TYR A 88 16.78 -5.15 0.31
N TRP A 89 15.63 -5.68 -0.10
CA TRP A 89 15.41 -7.12 -0.23
C TRP A 89 15.24 -7.45 -1.71
N GLU A 90 16.32 -7.95 -2.31
CA GLU A 90 16.35 -8.39 -3.72
C GLU A 90 15.36 -9.52 -4.00
N ASN A 91 15.15 -10.38 -3.01
CA ASN A 91 14.29 -11.56 -3.08
C ASN A 91 12.97 -11.30 -2.32
N CYS A 92 12.27 -10.22 -2.67
CA CYS A 92 10.96 -9.88 -2.13
C CYS A 92 9.88 -10.22 -3.16
N LEU A 93 8.98 -11.14 -2.80
CA LEU A 93 7.91 -11.60 -3.69
C LEU A 93 6.57 -11.03 -3.23
N SER A 94 5.79 -10.53 -4.19
CA SER A 94 4.39 -10.22 -3.92
C SER A 94 3.61 -11.50 -3.63
N THR A 95 2.76 -11.47 -2.60
CA THR A 95 1.87 -12.58 -2.26
C THR A 95 0.58 -12.60 -3.08
N THR A 96 0.39 -11.62 -3.97
CA THR A 96 -0.79 -11.46 -4.82
C THR A 96 -0.43 -10.84 -6.17
N GLY A 97 -1.20 -11.15 -7.20
CA GLY A 97 -1.07 -10.52 -8.53
C GLY A 97 -1.94 -9.27 -8.72
N ARG A 98 -2.79 -8.91 -7.75
CA ARG A 98 -3.73 -7.78 -7.85
C ARG A 98 -3.92 -7.05 -6.52
N THR A 99 -4.30 -5.78 -6.62
CA THR A 99 -4.49 -4.83 -5.51
C THR A 99 -5.39 -5.37 -4.42
N PHE A 100 -6.45 -6.11 -4.76
CA PHE A 100 -7.38 -6.65 -3.78
C PHE A 100 -6.76 -7.59 -2.72
N GLY A 101 -5.59 -8.17 -3.02
CA GLY A 101 -4.81 -8.98 -2.08
C GLY A 101 -3.68 -8.22 -1.37
N VAL A 102 -3.27 -7.05 -1.88
CA VAL A 102 -2.05 -6.36 -1.44
C VAL A 102 -2.25 -5.70 -0.09
N LEU A 103 -3.31 -4.90 0.07
CA LEU A 103 -3.61 -4.20 1.33
C LEU A 103 -3.73 -5.17 2.53
N PRO A 104 -4.58 -6.22 2.47
CA PRO A 104 -4.71 -7.17 3.58
C PRO A 104 -3.42 -7.97 3.82
N GLY A 105 -2.69 -8.34 2.76
CA GLY A 105 -1.42 -9.07 2.88
C GLY A 105 -0.31 -8.22 3.50
N LEU A 106 -0.13 -6.99 3.03
CA LEU A 106 0.95 -6.08 3.47
C LEU A 106 0.72 -5.58 4.90
N TYR A 107 -0.51 -5.21 5.25
CA TYR A 107 -0.78 -4.55 6.53
C TYR A 107 -1.27 -5.50 7.62
N GLY A 108 -1.75 -6.69 7.31
CA GLY A 108 -2.18 -7.64 8.34
C GLY A 108 -1.62 -9.04 8.21
N SER A 109 -0.76 -9.29 7.21
CA SER A 109 -0.33 -10.66 6.86
C SER A 109 -1.51 -11.62 6.73
N LEU A 110 -2.64 -11.10 6.24
CA LEU A 110 -3.89 -11.82 6.19
C LEU A 110 -3.87 -12.82 5.03
N PRO A 111 -4.55 -13.98 5.18
CA PRO A 111 -4.62 -14.96 4.10
C PRO A 111 -5.39 -14.38 2.90
N PHE A 112 -5.11 -14.89 1.70
CA PHE A 112 -5.73 -14.42 0.46
C PHE A 112 -7.27 -14.58 0.42
N GLY A 113 -7.85 -15.49 1.20
CA GLY A 113 -9.28 -15.82 1.13
C GLY A 113 -9.65 -16.63 -0.12
N LYS A 114 -10.95 -16.94 -0.29
CA LYS A 114 -11.43 -17.79 -1.41
C LYS A 114 -11.32 -17.10 -2.77
N SER A 115 -11.56 -15.79 -2.81
CA SER A 115 -11.62 -14.97 -4.04
C SER A 115 -10.82 -13.66 -3.91
N GLY A 116 -10.00 -13.54 -2.87
CA GLY A 116 -9.46 -12.25 -2.42
C GLY A 116 -10.02 -11.87 -1.05
N PHE A 117 -9.19 -11.33 -0.17
CA PHE A 117 -9.62 -11.03 1.19
C PHE A 117 -10.62 -9.86 1.20
N MET A 118 -10.41 -8.85 0.36
CA MET A 118 -11.34 -7.71 0.24
C MET A 118 -12.66 -8.07 -0.47
N GLU A 119 -12.72 -9.24 -1.13
CA GLU A 119 -13.92 -9.79 -1.77
C GLU A 119 -14.79 -10.63 -0.84
N LEU A 120 -14.37 -10.88 0.41
CA LEU A 120 -15.15 -11.69 1.36
C LEU A 120 -16.45 -10.97 1.75
N ASP A 121 -17.59 -11.67 1.81
CA ASP A 121 -18.88 -11.08 2.24
C ASP A 121 -18.85 -10.51 3.67
N LYS A 122 -18.04 -11.12 4.55
CA LYS A 122 -17.81 -10.67 5.93
C LYS A 122 -16.35 -10.86 6.30
N TYR A 123 -15.73 -9.81 6.83
CA TYR A 123 -14.37 -9.90 7.34
C TYR A 123 -14.35 -10.56 8.73
N PRO A 124 -13.42 -11.50 8.98
CA PRO A 124 -13.16 -11.97 10.33
C PRO A 124 -12.52 -10.87 11.18
N ASN A 125 -12.45 -11.09 12.49
CA ASN A 125 -11.59 -10.28 13.35
C ASN A 125 -10.15 -10.38 12.83
N LYS A 126 -9.48 -9.24 12.74
CA LYS A 126 -8.15 -9.10 12.14
C LYS A 126 -7.32 -8.13 12.97
N LEU A 127 -6.04 -8.44 13.09
CA LEU A 127 -5.05 -7.55 13.70
C LEU A 127 -4.16 -7.05 12.57
N THR A 128 -4.27 -5.77 12.27
CA THR A 128 -3.51 -5.12 11.20
C THR A 128 -2.62 -4.03 11.77
N LEU A 129 -1.63 -3.61 10.98
CA LEU A 129 -0.75 -2.51 11.31
C LEU A 129 -1.52 -1.20 11.49
N PHE A 130 -2.60 -0.98 10.72
CA PHE A 130 -3.50 0.15 10.94
C PHE A 130 -4.09 0.13 12.35
N GLY A 131 -4.71 -0.98 12.75
CA GLY A 131 -5.29 -1.13 14.08
C GLY A 131 -4.24 -1.03 15.20
N ILE A 132 -3.07 -1.67 15.02
CA ILE A 132 -1.96 -1.61 15.99
C ILE A 132 -1.48 -0.18 16.17
N LEU A 133 -1.17 0.54 15.08
CA LEU A 133 -0.62 1.89 15.16
C LEU A 133 -1.67 2.89 15.67
N LYS A 134 -2.93 2.76 15.23
CA LYS A 134 -4.03 3.58 15.73
C LYS A 134 -4.22 3.43 17.24
N ASN A 135 -4.24 2.20 17.76
CA ASN A 135 -4.30 1.93 19.20
C ASN A 135 -3.07 2.46 19.95
N ASN A 136 -1.97 2.74 19.25
CA ASN A 136 -0.76 3.37 19.78
C ASN A 136 -0.71 4.89 19.52
N GLY A 137 -1.84 5.52 19.19
CA GLY A 137 -1.96 6.98 19.06
C GLY A 137 -1.48 7.57 17.74
N TYR A 138 -1.24 6.74 16.73
CA TYR A 138 -0.97 7.22 15.38
C TYR A 138 -2.25 7.68 14.69
N HIS A 139 -2.16 8.74 13.92
CA HIS A 139 -3.18 9.10 12.93
C HIS A 139 -2.96 8.30 11.66
N THR A 140 -3.97 7.56 11.20
CA THR A 140 -3.87 6.72 10.00
C THR A 140 -4.47 7.42 8.78
N SER A 141 -3.72 7.47 7.69
CA SER A 141 -4.15 8.12 6.46
C SER A 141 -3.87 7.23 5.24
N PHE A 142 -4.83 7.18 4.32
CA PHE A 142 -4.70 6.50 3.03
C PHE A 142 -4.90 7.48 1.88
N TYR A 143 -3.99 7.48 0.92
CA TYR A 143 -3.95 8.40 -0.20
C TYR A 143 -3.91 7.63 -1.52
N GLN A 144 -4.90 7.84 -2.37
CA GLN A 144 -4.96 7.30 -3.73
C GLN A 144 -5.55 8.31 -4.70
N GLY A 145 -5.15 8.22 -5.97
CA GLY A 145 -5.71 9.05 -7.05
C GLY A 145 -6.96 8.46 -7.70
N THR A 146 -7.32 7.22 -7.37
CA THR A 146 -8.37 6.42 -7.99
C THR A 146 -9.68 6.44 -7.18
N ASN A 147 -10.74 5.89 -7.77
CA ASN A 147 -11.99 5.67 -7.04
C ASN A 147 -11.81 4.53 -6.03
N SER A 148 -12.02 4.82 -4.75
CA SER A 148 -11.85 3.87 -3.65
C SER A 148 -12.83 2.70 -3.69
N THR A 149 -13.96 2.81 -4.41
CA THR A 149 -14.90 1.68 -4.58
C THR A 149 -14.36 0.58 -5.49
N PHE A 150 -13.31 0.86 -6.27
CA PHE A 150 -12.67 -0.14 -7.12
C PHE A 150 -11.94 -1.17 -6.24
N ASP A 151 -12.08 -2.46 -6.57
CA ASP A 151 -11.50 -3.58 -5.80
C ASP A 151 -11.83 -3.57 -4.29
N ASN A 152 -12.98 -2.98 -3.91
CA ASN A 152 -13.46 -2.92 -2.52
C ASN A 152 -12.47 -2.27 -1.53
N VAL A 153 -11.60 -1.38 -2.01
CA VAL A 153 -10.61 -0.68 -1.16
C VAL A 153 -11.31 0.14 -0.07
N ASP A 154 -12.35 0.89 -0.42
CA ASP A 154 -13.18 1.67 0.51
C ASP A 154 -13.70 0.83 1.67
N ARG A 155 -14.25 -0.35 1.38
CA ARG A 155 -14.81 -1.29 2.35
C ARG A 155 -13.74 -1.83 3.28
N PHE A 156 -12.55 -2.13 2.75
CA PHE A 156 -11.42 -2.53 3.58
C PHE A 156 -10.96 -1.39 4.50
N LEU A 157 -10.72 -0.20 3.97
CA LEU A 157 -10.31 0.98 4.75
C LEU A 157 -11.33 1.35 5.83
N GLN A 158 -12.64 1.27 5.51
CA GLN A 158 -13.70 1.46 6.51
C GLN A 158 -13.61 0.42 7.63
N SER A 159 -13.31 -0.84 7.29
CA SER A 159 -13.17 -1.92 8.28
C SER A 159 -11.90 -1.84 9.13
N GLU A 160 -10.93 -1.02 8.74
CA GLU A 160 -9.72 -0.68 9.50
C GLU A 160 -9.89 0.59 10.35
N ASP A 161 -11.04 1.28 10.21
CA ASP A 161 -11.31 2.57 10.84
C ASP A 161 -10.19 3.59 10.54
N ILE A 162 -9.85 3.78 9.26
CA ILE A 162 -8.83 4.77 8.86
C ILE A 162 -9.31 6.20 9.15
N ASP A 163 -8.47 7.02 9.77
CA ASP A 163 -8.87 8.38 10.19
C ASP A 163 -9.09 9.33 9.01
N PHE A 164 -8.30 9.18 7.94
CA PHE A 164 -8.40 10.01 6.74
C PHE A 164 -8.18 9.21 5.46
N VAL A 165 -9.07 9.39 4.49
CA VAL A 165 -8.93 8.82 3.14
C VAL A 165 -9.02 9.95 2.11
N LEU A 166 -7.96 10.09 1.31
CA LEU A 166 -8.00 10.83 0.05
C LEU A 166 -8.17 9.83 -1.09
N ASP A 167 -9.28 9.95 -1.81
CA ASP A 167 -9.51 9.25 -3.08
C ASP A 167 -9.79 10.25 -4.21
N LYS A 168 -10.14 9.75 -5.41
CA LYS A 168 -10.47 10.56 -6.59
C LYS A 168 -11.45 11.70 -6.30
N SER A 169 -12.42 11.52 -5.39
CA SER A 169 -13.43 12.54 -5.07
C SER A 169 -12.87 13.73 -4.29
N GLY A 170 -11.74 13.54 -3.59
CA GLY A 170 -11.11 14.59 -2.77
C GLY A 170 -10.25 15.58 -3.56
N PHE A 171 -10.09 15.39 -4.87
CA PHE A 171 -9.34 16.29 -5.73
C PHE A 171 -10.24 17.41 -6.27
N GLY A 172 -9.70 18.63 -6.31
CA GLY A 172 -10.40 19.80 -6.86
C GLY A 172 -10.08 20.03 -8.34
N SER A 173 -10.74 21.02 -8.94
CA SER A 173 -10.57 21.40 -10.37
C SER A 173 -9.16 21.85 -10.76
N LYS A 174 -8.27 22.11 -9.79
CA LYS A 174 -6.87 22.51 -10.04
C LYS A 174 -5.91 21.34 -10.30
N TYR A 175 -6.39 20.10 -10.18
CA TYR A 175 -5.59 18.89 -10.41
C TYR A 175 -6.02 18.26 -11.74
N GLU A 176 -5.07 17.66 -12.44
CA GLU A 176 -5.27 17.10 -13.77
C GLU A 176 -5.46 15.58 -13.69
N LEU A 177 -6.46 15.05 -14.40
CA LEU A 177 -6.69 13.61 -14.51
C LEU A 177 -5.69 12.99 -15.49
N GLN A 178 -5.46 11.69 -15.34
CA GLN A 178 -4.79 10.90 -16.38
C GLN A 178 -5.60 10.91 -17.67
N ALA A 179 -4.89 10.67 -18.78
CA ALA A 179 -5.52 10.47 -20.07
C ALA A 179 -6.58 9.36 -19.99
N GLU A 180 -7.64 9.54 -20.76
CA GLU A 180 -8.66 8.51 -20.91
C GLU A 180 -8.11 7.32 -21.70
N ASP A 181 -8.57 6.12 -21.35
CA ASP A 181 -8.36 4.91 -22.11
C ASP A 181 -9.17 4.91 -23.42
N ALA A 182 -9.08 3.82 -24.18
CA ALA A 182 -9.81 3.67 -25.44
C ALA A 182 -11.35 3.69 -25.27
N ALA A 183 -11.86 3.49 -24.05
CA ALA A 183 -13.27 3.53 -23.71
C ALA A 183 -13.71 4.90 -23.14
N GLY A 184 -12.84 5.91 -23.15
CA GLY A 184 -13.13 7.24 -22.60
C GLY A 184 -13.12 7.29 -21.07
N SER A 185 -12.50 6.30 -20.42
CA SER A 185 -12.44 6.19 -18.95
C SER A 185 -11.05 6.52 -18.42
N THR A 186 -11.00 7.19 -17.27
CA THR A 186 -9.73 7.52 -16.58
C THR A 186 -9.67 6.86 -15.21
N TRP A 187 -8.52 6.24 -14.92
CA TRP A 187 -8.23 5.67 -13.61
C TRP A 187 -8.29 6.70 -12.49
N GLY A 188 -7.99 7.97 -12.80
CA GLY A 188 -8.06 9.07 -11.84
C GLY A 188 -6.87 10.01 -11.97
N TYR A 189 -6.33 10.43 -10.83
CA TYR A 189 -5.22 11.39 -10.79
C TYR A 189 -3.86 10.68 -10.84
N PRO A 190 -2.90 11.17 -11.64
CA PRO A 190 -1.55 10.62 -11.68
C PRO A 190 -0.80 10.90 -10.37
N ASP A 191 0.26 10.16 -10.14
CA ASP A 191 0.98 10.10 -8.86
C ASP A 191 1.54 11.47 -8.47
N LYS A 192 1.98 12.25 -9.47
CA LYS A 192 2.43 13.64 -9.26
C LYS A 192 1.33 14.51 -8.66
N GLU A 193 0.09 14.38 -9.13
CA GLU A 193 -1.05 15.12 -8.60
C GLU A 193 -1.48 14.58 -7.24
N LEU A 194 -1.43 13.25 -7.03
CA LEU A 194 -1.64 12.62 -5.73
C LEU A 194 -0.70 13.18 -4.66
N PHE A 195 0.61 13.18 -4.93
CA PHE A 195 1.61 13.71 -4.00
C PHE A 195 1.45 15.22 -3.81
N LYS A 196 1.21 16.01 -4.87
CA LYS A 196 0.90 17.45 -4.73
C LYS A 196 -0.32 17.70 -3.84
N LYS A 197 -1.39 16.93 -4.03
CA LYS A 197 -2.62 17.06 -3.23
C LYS A 197 -2.33 16.72 -1.77
N SER A 198 -1.70 15.57 -1.50
CA SER A 198 -1.34 15.18 -0.14
C SER A 198 -0.43 16.20 0.56
N MET A 199 0.56 16.75 -0.14
CA MET A 199 1.45 17.77 0.44
C MET A 199 0.74 19.10 0.73
N SER A 200 -0.40 19.37 0.08
CA SER A 200 -1.23 20.54 0.38
C SER A 200 -2.16 20.37 1.59
N LEU A 201 -2.33 19.15 2.08
CA LEU A 201 -3.18 18.85 3.23
C LEU A 201 -2.43 19.11 4.54
N PRO A 202 -3.12 19.65 5.57
CA PRO A 202 -2.49 19.91 6.86
C PRO A 202 -2.08 18.60 7.53
N ARG A 203 -0.94 18.61 8.22
CA ARG A 203 -0.47 17.52 9.08
C ARG A 203 -0.32 18.06 10.49
N ALA A 204 -0.82 17.33 11.47
CA ALA A 204 -0.57 17.65 12.88
C ALA A 204 0.93 17.51 13.17
N GLU A 205 1.55 18.55 13.74
CA GLU A 205 3.00 18.59 13.95
C GLU A 205 3.48 17.55 14.98
N THR A 206 2.70 17.32 16.02
CA THR A 206 3.10 16.53 17.19
C THR A 206 2.50 15.13 17.25
N GLN A 207 1.54 14.81 16.37
CA GLN A 207 0.92 13.49 16.32
C GLN A 207 1.70 12.59 15.36
N PRO A 208 2.13 11.39 15.79
CA PRO A 208 2.75 10.44 14.87
C PRO A 208 1.72 9.96 13.84
N ARG A 209 2.18 9.71 12.61
CA ARG A 209 1.29 9.38 11.48
C ARG A 209 1.71 8.10 10.80
N MET A 210 0.72 7.32 10.37
CA MET A 210 0.87 6.27 9.37
C MET A 210 0.25 6.80 8.08
N GLU A 211 1.05 7.03 7.05
CA GLU A 211 0.57 7.51 5.75
C GLU A 211 0.80 6.43 4.70
N VAL A 212 -0.25 5.98 4.03
CA VAL A 212 -0.18 4.98 2.96
C VAL A 212 -0.52 5.64 1.63
N TYR A 213 0.38 5.54 0.66
CA TYR A 213 0.19 6.02 -0.70
C TYR A 213 0.08 4.83 -1.65
N MET A 214 -1.01 4.79 -2.41
CA MET A 214 -1.20 3.83 -3.50
C MET A 214 -1.13 4.58 -4.82
N THR A 215 -0.08 4.31 -5.60
CA THR A 215 0.14 4.94 -6.91
C THR A 215 -0.67 4.23 -7.99
N ILE A 216 -0.76 4.84 -9.18
CA ILE A 216 -1.53 4.30 -10.31
C ILE A 216 -0.98 4.71 -11.69
N SER A 217 0.03 5.58 -11.79
CA SER A 217 0.49 6.10 -13.10
C SER A 217 1.15 5.06 -14.01
N THR A 218 1.63 3.97 -13.43
CA THR A 218 2.21 2.80 -14.11
C THR A 218 1.16 1.74 -14.41
N HIS A 219 -0.05 2.17 -14.78
CA HIS A 219 -1.15 1.33 -15.21
C HIS A 219 -1.55 1.69 -16.65
N GLU A 220 -2.23 0.79 -17.35
CA GLU A 220 -2.70 1.03 -18.71
C GLU A 220 -3.56 2.31 -18.78
N PRO A 221 -3.45 3.15 -19.83
CA PRO A 221 -2.71 2.94 -21.08
C PRO A 221 -1.22 3.31 -21.05
N PHE A 222 -0.62 3.51 -19.88
CA PHE A 222 0.80 3.88 -19.71
C PHE A 222 1.18 5.21 -20.38
N ILE A 223 0.25 6.17 -20.37
CA ILE A 223 0.46 7.51 -20.92
C ILE A 223 0.84 8.45 -19.77
N PRO A 224 2.11 8.83 -19.61
CA PRO A 224 2.49 9.76 -18.57
C PRO A 224 1.96 11.16 -18.89
N PRO A 225 1.66 12.00 -17.87
CA PRO A 225 1.41 13.42 -18.09
C PRO A 225 2.60 14.06 -18.80
N THR A 226 2.39 14.97 -19.76
CA THR A 226 3.48 15.65 -20.50
C THR A 226 4.50 14.68 -21.14
N PRO A 227 4.08 13.76 -22.03
CA PRO A 227 4.94 12.70 -22.55
C PRO A 227 6.22 13.24 -23.22
N GLU A 228 6.12 14.35 -23.96
CA GLU A 228 7.26 14.95 -24.66
C GLU A 228 8.37 15.44 -23.69
N TYR A 229 7.98 15.82 -22.47
CA TYR A 229 8.95 16.20 -21.43
C TYR A 229 9.74 14.98 -20.94
N TYR A 230 9.07 13.85 -20.73
CA TYR A 230 9.69 12.63 -20.25
C TYR A 230 10.53 11.95 -21.34
N GLU A 231 10.08 11.98 -22.60
CA GLU A 231 10.87 11.53 -23.76
C GLU A 231 12.21 12.26 -23.84
N LYS A 232 12.22 13.60 -23.77
CA LYS A 232 13.46 14.40 -23.76
C LYS A 232 14.37 14.07 -22.57
N LYS A 233 13.80 13.76 -21.40
CA LYS A 233 14.57 13.32 -20.24
C LYS A 233 15.24 11.97 -20.48
N VAL A 234 14.51 11.01 -21.04
CA VAL A 234 15.02 9.68 -21.39
C VAL A 234 16.12 9.80 -22.45
N GLU A 235 15.91 10.61 -23.50
CA GLU A 235 16.93 10.87 -24.52
C GLU A 235 18.22 11.44 -23.92
N LYS A 236 18.09 12.44 -23.04
CA LYS A 236 19.23 13.02 -22.34
C LYS A 236 19.95 11.98 -21.48
N PHE A 237 19.20 11.18 -20.72
CA PHE A 237 19.75 10.14 -19.86
C PHE A 237 20.51 9.08 -20.69
N ILE A 238 19.92 8.61 -21.79
CA ILE A 238 20.57 7.67 -22.72
C ILE A 238 21.84 8.29 -23.32
N SER A 239 21.82 9.56 -23.73
CA SER A 239 23.00 10.22 -24.33
C SER A 239 24.18 10.39 -23.36
N GLN A 240 23.92 10.34 -22.04
CA GLN A 240 24.92 10.54 -21.00
C GLN A 240 25.45 9.23 -20.40
N GLY A 241 24.78 8.11 -20.66
CA GLY A 241 25.21 6.79 -20.19
C GLY A 241 26.01 6.01 -21.23
N ASP A 242 26.78 5.04 -20.76
CA ASP A 242 27.57 4.12 -21.59
C ASP A 242 26.70 2.94 -22.06
N TYR A 243 25.61 3.24 -22.77
CA TYR A 243 24.70 2.24 -23.31
C TYR A 243 25.20 1.75 -24.67
N THR A 244 25.90 0.62 -24.69
CA THR A 244 26.50 0.02 -25.90
C THR A 244 25.59 -0.97 -26.65
N GLY A 245 24.30 -1.05 -26.28
CA GLY A 245 23.34 -2.04 -26.79
C GLY A 245 22.38 -1.56 -27.89
N GLN A 246 21.89 -2.52 -28.69
CA GLN A 246 20.83 -2.30 -29.69
C GLN A 246 19.56 -1.68 -29.07
N LYS A 247 19.02 -0.65 -29.74
CA LYS A 247 17.68 -0.13 -29.44
C LYS A 247 16.64 -1.18 -29.83
N ARG A 248 15.91 -1.74 -28.87
CA ARG A 248 14.73 -2.59 -29.12
C ARG A 248 13.49 -1.88 -28.59
N LYS A 249 12.48 -1.72 -29.44
CA LYS A 249 11.16 -1.26 -29.01
C LYS A 249 10.48 -2.44 -28.31
N VAL A 250 10.15 -2.27 -27.02
CA VAL A 250 9.57 -3.35 -26.19
C VAL A 250 8.03 -3.32 -26.23
N ILE A 251 7.43 -2.32 -26.89
CA ILE A 251 5.97 -2.14 -27.04
C ILE A 251 5.64 -1.62 -28.44
#